data_AF-A0A1H8J704-F1
#
_entry.id   AF-A0A1H8J704-F1
#
_cell.length_a   1.000
_cell.length_b   1.000
_cell.length_c   1.000
_cell.angle_alpha   90.00
_cell.angle_beta   90.00
_cell.angle_gamma   90.00
#
_symmetry.space_group_name_H-M   'P 1'
#
loop_
_entity.id
_entity.type
_entity.pdbx_description
1 polymer ?
#
loop_
_entity_poly.entity_id
_entity_poly.type
_entity_poly.pdbx_seq_one_letter_code
_entity_poly.pdbx_strand_id
1 'polypeptide(L)'
;MRLILKTLWALARIAGITASLTVSGWAALAPPEPWEQRALDLPPRSLTWSERQPLREMRLMRVVLHVAPGLATDLLSRAAPSLTRTEVSRVLDRAAMGVSPEDLAKEITPAPEVRPNTVQQRRGPGGAKFLKVE
;
A
#
# COMPACT_ATOMS: atom_id res chain seq x y z
N MET A 1 27.32 -14.64 -34.48
CA MET A 1 26.12 -13.89 -34.04
C MET A 1 25.27 -14.63 -33.00
N ARG A 2 24.83 -15.88 -33.24
CA ARG A 2 24.02 -16.66 -32.25
C ARG A 2 24.73 -16.94 -30.91
N LEU A 3 26.04 -17.17 -30.91
CA LEU A 3 26.81 -17.44 -29.67
C LEU A 3 26.93 -16.20 -28.78
N ILE A 4 27.14 -15.03 -29.39
CA ILE A 4 27.22 -13.73 -28.70
C ILE A 4 25.86 -13.39 -28.07
N LEU A 5 24.76 -13.61 -28.79
CA LEU A 5 23.43 -13.35 -28.24
C LEU A 5 23.10 -14.28 -27.06
N LYS A 6 23.45 -15.57 -27.15
CA LYS A 6 23.27 -16.54 -26.06
C LYS A 6 24.08 -16.18 -24.82
N THR A 7 25.32 -15.75 -25.00
CA THR A 7 26.21 -15.35 -23.89
C THR A 7 25.72 -14.06 -23.23
N LEU A 8 25.31 -13.05 -24.01
CA LEU A 8 24.68 -11.84 -23.47
C LEU A 8 23.41 -12.15 -22.66
N TRP A 9 22.56 -13.06 -23.16
CA TRP A 9 21.35 -13.48 -22.44
C TRP A 9 21.68 -14.23 -21.15
N ALA A 10 22.70 -15.10 -21.18
CA ALA A 10 23.16 -15.82 -19.99
C ALA A 10 23.71 -14.86 -18.93
N LEU A 11 24.51 -13.86 -19.34
CA LEU A 11 25.03 -12.83 -18.44
C LEU A 11 23.89 -11.98 -17.84
N ALA A 12 22.91 -11.58 -18.64
CA ALA A 12 21.74 -10.85 -18.16
C ALA A 12 20.93 -11.66 -17.12
N ARG A 13 20.74 -12.97 -17.33
CA ARG A 13 20.11 -13.86 -16.35
C ARG A 13 20.89 -13.89 -15.04
N ILE A 14 22.21 -14.12 -15.10
CA ILE A 14 23.06 -14.22 -13.92
C ILE A 14 23.04 -12.91 -13.15
N ALA A 15 23.15 -11.76 -13.83
CA ALA A 15 23.05 -10.45 -13.22
C ALA A 15 21.70 -10.24 -12.52
N GLY A 16 20.60 -10.60 -13.19
CA GLY A 16 19.26 -10.50 -12.62
C GLY A 16 19.06 -11.37 -11.37
N ILE A 17 19.52 -12.62 -11.40
CA ILE A 17 19.46 -13.53 -10.24
C ILE A 17 20.31 -12.98 -9.09
N THR A 18 21.53 -12.53 -9.38
CA THR A 18 22.46 -12.00 -8.36
C THR A 18 21.89 -10.74 -7.71
N ALA A 19 21.36 -9.81 -8.50
CA ALA A 19 20.70 -8.61 -8.00
C ALA A 19 19.49 -8.96 -7.11
N SER A 20 18.65 -9.90 -7.55
CA SER A 20 17.46 -10.34 -6.80
C SER A 20 17.82 -10.95 -5.45
N LEU A 21 18.84 -11.81 -5.41
CA LEU A 21 19.35 -12.40 -4.17
C LEU A 21 19.96 -11.35 -3.24
N THR A 22 20.74 -10.43 -3.80
CA THR A 22 21.40 -9.35 -3.04
C THR A 22 20.36 -8.44 -2.38
N VAL A 23 19.37 -7.98 -3.14
CA VAL A 23 18.29 -7.11 -2.63
C VAL A 23 17.44 -7.85 -1.59
N SER A 24 17.07 -9.10 -1.87
CA SER A 24 16.26 -9.89 -0.92
C SER A 24 17.01 -10.19 0.38
N GLY A 25 18.31 -10.50 0.28
CA GLY A 25 19.18 -10.71 1.43
C GLY A 25 19.35 -9.44 2.27
N TRP A 26 19.60 -8.31 1.61
CA TRP A 26 19.66 -7.00 2.27
C TRP A 26 18.34 -6.67 3.00
N ALA A 27 17.20 -6.82 2.32
CA ALA A 27 15.90 -6.49 2.90
C ALA A 27 15.59 -7.34 4.16
N ALA A 28 16.07 -8.58 4.22
CA ALA A 28 15.85 -9.49 5.35
C ALA A 28 16.86 -9.32 6.51
N LEU A 29 18.11 -8.99 6.20
CA LEU A 29 19.22 -9.07 7.17
C LEU A 29 19.74 -7.71 7.62
N ALA A 30 19.61 -6.66 6.81
CA ALA A 30 20.15 -5.35 7.16
C ALA A 30 19.47 -4.78 8.42
N PRO A 31 20.23 -4.14 9.32
CA PRO A 31 19.67 -3.54 10.52
C PRO A 31 18.62 -2.47 10.16
N PRO A 32 17.54 -2.31 10.94
CA PRO A 32 16.50 -1.33 10.67
C PRO A 32 17.00 0.10 10.88
N GLU A 33 16.68 1.00 9.94
CA GLU A 33 17.00 2.42 10.05
C GLU A 33 16.07 3.13 11.05
N PRO A 34 16.47 4.24 11.69
CA PRO A 34 15.68 4.88 12.76
C PRO A 34 14.29 5.37 12.33
N TRP A 35 14.09 5.65 11.05
CA TRP A 35 12.77 6.02 10.53
C TRP A 35 11.94 4.79 10.18
N GLU A 36 12.55 3.67 9.78
CA GLU A 36 11.85 2.41 9.53
C GLU A 36 11.31 1.83 10.83
N GLN A 37 12.05 2.02 11.93
CA GLN A 37 11.60 1.68 13.28
C GLN A 37 10.37 2.50 13.67
N ARG A 38 10.36 3.81 13.39
CA ARG A 38 9.21 4.68 13.65
C ARG A 38 8.02 4.41 12.75
N ALA A 39 8.27 4.03 11.49
CA ALA A 39 7.20 3.75 10.53
C ALA A 39 6.43 2.48 10.89
N LEU A 40 7.12 1.47 11.42
CA LEU A 40 6.56 0.16 11.73
C LEU A 40 6.41 -0.09 13.24
N ASP A 41 6.55 0.94 14.07
CA ASP A 41 6.57 0.86 15.54
C ASP A 41 7.43 -0.30 16.08
N LEU A 42 8.59 -0.51 15.46
CA LEU A 42 9.48 -1.62 15.80
C LEU A 42 10.22 -1.34 17.10
N PRO A 43 10.42 -2.36 17.95
CA PRO A 43 11.16 -2.18 19.18
C PRO A 43 12.65 -1.93 18.89
N PRO A 44 13.36 -1.15 19.72
CA PRO A 44 14.78 -0.79 19.51
C PRO A 44 15.75 -1.95 19.83
N ARG A 45 15.28 -3.20 19.74
CA ARG A 45 16.01 -4.43 20.08
C ARG A 45 16.11 -5.33 18.85
N SER A 46 16.73 -6.49 19.00
CA SER A 46 16.75 -7.52 17.95
C SER A 46 15.32 -7.89 17.53
N LEU A 47 15.02 -7.70 16.24
CA LEU A 47 13.72 -8.04 15.67
C LEU A 47 13.55 -9.55 15.53
N THR A 48 12.39 -10.03 15.97
CA THR A 48 11.89 -11.38 15.70
C THR A 48 11.60 -11.57 14.20
N TRP A 49 11.44 -12.81 13.76
CA TRP A 49 11.14 -13.11 12.36
C TRP A 49 9.81 -12.47 11.89
N SER A 50 8.78 -12.46 12.75
CA SER A 50 7.49 -11.83 12.48
C SER A 50 7.59 -10.30 12.34
N GLU A 51 8.43 -9.64 13.13
CA GLU A 51 8.67 -8.19 13.03
C GLU A 51 9.52 -7.83 11.80
N ARG A 52 10.35 -8.77 11.31
CA ARG A 52 11.16 -8.57 10.10
C ARG A 52 10.38 -8.68 8.80
N GLN A 53 9.27 -9.43 8.78
CA GLN A 53 8.45 -9.56 7.59
C GLN A 53 7.92 -8.20 7.07
N PRO A 54 7.23 -7.37 7.87
CA PRO A 54 6.73 -6.07 7.40
C PRO A 54 7.86 -5.11 7.02
N LEU A 55 9.01 -5.17 7.72
CA LEU A 55 10.21 -4.42 7.35
C LEU A 55 10.74 -4.82 5.97
N ARG A 56 10.82 -6.13 5.71
CA ARG A 56 11.25 -6.66 4.42
C ARG A 56 10.30 -6.24 3.30
N GLU A 57 8.99 -6.33 3.54
CA GLU A 57 7.96 -5.92 2.57
C GLU A 57 8.06 -4.43 2.25
N MET A 58 8.15 -3.56 3.27
CA MET A 58 8.34 -2.12 3.09
C MET A 58 9.60 -1.80 2.27
N ARG A 59 10.72 -2.46 2.56
CA ARG A 59 12.00 -2.26 1.85
C ARG A 59 11.93 -2.74 0.40
N LEU A 60 11.36 -3.91 0.16
CA LEU A 60 11.19 -4.42 -1.20
C LEU A 60 10.24 -3.53 -2.01
N MET A 61 9.17 -3.02 -1.40
CA MET A 61 8.26 -2.09 -2.04
C MET A 61 8.96 -0.81 -2.46
N ARG A 62 9.81 -0.24 -1.59
CA ARG A 62 10.66 0.92 -1.93
C ARG A 62 11.58 0.64 -3.11
N VAL A 63 12.23 -0.52 -3.14
CA VAL A 63 13.10 -0.89 -4.27
C VAL A 63 12.29 -0.99 -5.56
N VAL A 64 11.11 -1.61 -5.52
CA VAL A 64 10.23 -1.74 -6.69
C VAL A 64 9.79 -0.36 -7.21
N LEU A 65 9.38 0.54 -6.33
CA LEU A 65 9.00 1.91 -6.70
C LEU A 65 10.17 2.75 -7.21
N HIS A 66 11.38 2.50 -6.72
CA HIS A 66 12.57 3.19 -7.20
C HIS A 66 13.01 2.70 -8.59
N VAL A 67 12.96 1.39 -8.83
CA VAL A 67 13.48 0.78 -10.06
C VAL A 67 12.47 0.83 -11.21
N ALA A 68 11.18 0.60 -10.93
CA ALA A 68 10.16 0.48 -11.97
C ALA A 68 8.78 0.97 -11.50
N PRO A 69 8.61 2.27 -11.16
CA PRO A 69 7.37 2.80 -10.59
C PRO A 69 6.17 2.57 -11.52
N GLY A 70 6.30 2.90 -12.80
CA GLY A 70 5.20 2.74 -13.77
C GLY A 70 4.78 1.28 -13.99
N LEU A 71 5.74 0.34 -13.93
CA LEU A 71 5.45 -1.09 -14.07
C LEU A 71 4.72 -1.62 -12.83
N ALA A 72 5.13 -1.21 -11.64
CA ALA A 72 4.49 -1.59 -10.38
C ALA A 72 3.03 -1.12 -10.35
N THR A 73 2.79 0.14 -10.68
CA THR A 73 1.44 0.70 -10.76
C THR A 73 0.61 -0.02 -11.83
N ASP A 74 1.16 -0.25 -13.02
CA ASP A 74 0.41 -0.90 -14.11
C ASP A 74 0.07 -2.36 -13.81
N LEU A 75 0.97 -3.12 -13.18
CA LEU A 75 0.69 -4.51 -12.79
C LEU A 75 -0.39 -4.57 -11.71
N LEU A 76 -0.34 -3.68 -10.71
CA LEU A 76 -1.32 -3.65 -9.63
C LEU A 76 -2.67 -3.10 -10.09
N SER A 77 -2.70 -2.10 -10.98
CA SER A 77 -3.94 -1.63 -11.60
C SER A 77 -4.62 -2.72 -12.44
N ARG A 78 -3.84 -3.64 -13.06
CA ARG A 78 -4.42 -4.81 -13.74
C ARG A 78 -4.95 -5.86 -12.78
N ALA A 79 -4.32 -6.02 -11.61
CA ALA A 79 -4.74 -6.98 -10.60
C ALA A 79 -5.96 -6.49 -9.79
N ALA A 80 -6.11 -5.16 -9.63
CA ALA A 80 -7.18 -4.52 -8.88
C ALA A 80 -7.95 -3.52 -9.77
N PRO A 81 -8.82 -4.00 -10.68
CA PRO A 81 -9.53 -3.16 -11.65
C PRO A 81 -10.53 -2.19 -11.00
N SER A 82 -10.87 -2.38 -9.73
CA SER A 82 -11.74 -1.48 -8.96
C SER A 82 -11.03 -0.21 -8.49
N LEU A 83 -9.69 -0.13 -8.59
CA LEU A 83 -8.90 1.02 -8.15
C LEU A 83 -8.40 1.81 -9.36
N THR A 84 -8.44 3.13 -9.25
CA THR A 84 -7.81 4.02 -10.23
C THR A 84 -6.29 3.92 -10.15
N ARG A 85 -5.61 4.22 -11.26
CA ARG A 85 -4.14 4.25 -11.31
C ARG A 85 -3.52 5.18 -10.26
N THR A 86 -4.19 6.30 -9.97
CA THR A 86 -3.78 7.28 -8.97
C THR A 86 -3.91 6.73 -7.54
N GLU A 87 -4.98 5.99 -7.25
CA GLU A 87 -5.16 5.31 -5.95
C GLU A 87 -4.12 4.21 -5.77
N VAL A 88 -3.85 3.41 -6.80
CA VAL A 88 -2.80 2.37 -6.76
C VAL A 88 -1.44 3.01 -6.49
N SER A 89 -1.10 4.10 -7.17
CA SER A 89 0.15 4.83 -6.91
C SER A 89 0.23 5.33 -5.47
N ARG A 90 -0.86 5.92 -4.94
CA ARG A 90 -0.92 6.43 -3.57
C ARG A 90 -0.75 5.30 -2.54
N VAL A 91 -1.41 4.17 -2.75
CA VAL A 91 -1.32 2.98 -1.89
C VAL A 91 0.10 2.43 -1.88
N LEU A 92 0.73 2.34 -3.04
CA LEU A 92 2.11 1.91 -3.18
C LEU A 92 3.08 2.84 -2.43
N ASP A 93 2.94 4.15 -2.61
CA ASP A 93 3.78 5.15 -1.92
C ASP A 93 3.61 5.05 -0.39
N ARG A 94 2.37 4.88 0.09
CA ARG A 94 2.07 4.71 1.51
C ARG A 94 2.62 3.40 2.07
N ALA A 95 2.52 2.29 1.34
CA ALA A 95 3.09 1.01 1.72
C ALA A 95 4.63 1.07 1.80
N ALA A 96 5.26 1.80 0.87
CA ALA A 96 6.71 2.05 0.89
C ALA A 96 7.17 2.90 2.10
N MET A 97 6.27 3.71 2.67
CA MET A 97 6.47 4.46 3.91
C MET A 97 6.17 3.65 5.18
N GLY A 98 5.76 2.38 5.05
CA GLY A 98 5.49 1.50 6.19
C GLY A 98 4.10 1.67 6.81
N VAL A 99 3.16 2.31 6.11
CA VAL A 99 1.77 2.43 6.60
C VAL A 99 1.13 1.04 6.67
N SER A 100 0.47 0.76 7.79
CA SER A 100 -0.20 -0.53 8.04
C SER A 100 -1.25 -0.85 6.95
N PRO A 101 -1.40 -2.13 6.55
CA PRO A 101 -2.47 -2.57 5.66
C PRO A 101 -3.87 -2.17 6.13
N GLU A 102 -4.09 -2.13 7.45
CA GLU A 102 -5.38 -1.75 8.04
C GLU A 102 -5.69 -0.27 7.81
N ASP A 103 -4.68 0.60 7.90
CA ASP A 103 -4.85 2.03 7.66
C ASP A 103 -4.94 2.35 6.18
N LEU A 104 -4.23 1.59 5.34
CA LEU A 104 -4.39 1.59 3.88
C LEU A 104 -5.82 1.21 3.47
N ALA A 105 -6.42 0.18 4.10
CA ALA A 105 -7.77 -0.26 3.80
C ALA A 105 -8.83 0.80 4.15
N LYS A 106 -8.61 1.58 5.21
CA LYS A 106 -9.48 2.72 5.59
C LYS A 106 -9.45 3.86 4.58
N GLU A 107 -8.35 4.06 3.86
CA GLU A 107 -8.26 5.11 2.83
C GLU A 107 -8.91 4.71 1.50
N ILE A 108 -8.90 3.42 1.18
CA ILE A 108 -9.44 2.89 -0.07
C ILE A 108 -10.96 2.69 0.02
N THR A 109 -11.47 2.40 1.21
CA THR A 109 -12.92 2.24 1.42
C THR A 109 -13.53 3.62 1.67
N PRO A 110 -14.37 4.18 0.77
CA PRO A 110 -15.12 5.37 1.11
C PRO A 110 -15.95 5.06 2.35
N ALA A 111 -15.80 5.88 3.40
CA ALA A 111 -16.69 5.81 4.55
C ALA A 111 -18.14 5.77 4.03
N PRO A 112 -19.02 4.92 4.56
CA PRO A 112 -20.42 4.96 4.17
C PRO A 112 -20.89 6.40 4.37
N GLU A 113 -21.28 7.07 3.28
CA GLU A 113 -21.96 8.35 3.35
C GLU A 113 -23.18 8.13 4.24
N VAL A 114 -23.08 8.47 5.52
CA VAL A 114 -24.24 8.75 6.33
C VAL A 114 -24.82 10.01 5.73
N ARG A 115 -25.62 9.85 4.68
CA ARG A 115 -26.47 10.92 4.17
C ARG A 115 -27.21 11.44 5.39
N PRO A 116 -27.04 12.70 5.79
CA PRO A 116 -27.96 13.26 6.77
C PRO A 116 -29.33 13.09 6.11
N ASN A 117 -30.21 12.30 6.75
CA ASN A 117 -31.58 12.16 6.32
C ASN A 117 -32.12 13.57 6.15
N THR A 118 -32.25 14.02 4.90
CA THR A 118 -32.95 15.22 4.54
C THR A 118 -34.38 14.94 4.96
N VAL A 119 -34.73 15.34 6.18
CA VAL A 119 -36.11 15.39 6.65
C VAL A 119 -36.81 16.29 5.65
N GLN A 120 -37.51 15.68 4.69
CA GLN A 120 -38.48 16.39 3.89
C GLN A 120 -39.55 16.87 4.86
N GLN A 121 -39.35 18.06 5.40
CA GLN A 121 -40.37 18.80 6.12
C GLN A 121 -41.38 19.25 5.05
N ARG A 122 -42.29 18.34 4.72
CA ARG A 122 -43.43 18.57 3.85
C ARG A 122 -44.29 19.64 4.53
N ARG A 123 -44.07 20.91 4.18
CA ARG A 123 -44.96 22.02 4.57
C ARG A 123 -46.31 21.81 3.90
N GLY A 124 -47.18 21.06 4.57
CA GLY A 124 -48.62 21.11 4.35
C GLY A 124 -49.18 22.36 5.04
N PRO A 125 -50.05 23.15 4.38
CA PRO A 125 -50.69 24.29 5.02
C PRO A 125 -51.88 23.80 5.85
N GLY A 126 -51.94 24.24 7.11
CA GLY A 126 -53.14 24.14 7.94
C GLY A 126 -53.20 22.95 8.89
N GLY A 127 -53.55 23.23 10.15
CA GLY A 127 -54.04 22.22 11.09
C GLY A 127 -53.35 22.26 12.45
N ALA A 128 -53.87 23.09 13.34
CA ALA A 128 -53.68 22.95 14.78
C ALA A 128 -54.06 21.54 15.27
N LYS A 129 -53.36 21.02 16.27
CA LYS A 129 -53.93 20.47 17.54
C LYS A 129 -52.84 19.75 18.37
N PHE A 130 -52.67 20.30 19.58
CA PHE A 130 -52.28 19.74 20.88
C PHE A 130 -51.52 18.40 20.96
N LEU A 131 -50.48 18.40 21.80
CA LEU A 131 -50.43 17.51 22.96
C LEU A 131 -49.95 18.27 24.20
N LYS A 132 -50.86 18.29 25.16
CA LYS A 132 -50.79 18.81 26.52
C LYS A 132 -49.98 17.81 27.36
N VAL A 133 -49.15 18.30 28.28
CA VAL A 133 -48.65 17.51 29.42
C VAL A 133 -49.49 17.95 30.62
N GLU A 134 -49.97 16.95 31.38
CA GLU A 134 -51.09 16.90 32.35
C GLU A 134 -52.49 16.60 31.77
#